data_AF-C0ER03-F1
#
_entry.id   AF-C0ER03-F1
#
_cell.length_a   1.000
_cell.length_b   1.000
_cell.length_c   1.000
_cell.angle_alpha   90.00
_cell.angle_beta   90.00
_cell.angle_gamma   90.00
#
_symmetry.space_group_name_H-M   'P 1'
#
loop_
_entity.id
_entity.type
_entity.pdbx_description
1 polymer ?
#
loop_
_entity_poly.entity_id
_entity_poly.type
_entity_poly.pdbx_seq_one_letter_code
_entity_poly.pdbx_strand_id
1 'polypeptide(L)'
;MKTLRISALTASLSLMLAACGGATSGLSNAVTEPLNTHPKGVLSVELNESVPENGTLELTANGKTQTLQKGGKLDTGFLKTDKVSSYDYAQKKIEVNGQVITLEMGDFQVYKQNYSTVAARYAKQKADKAGKLQNLDTYTFTVGEVQGDETAYHNLPKQGSYQYSGIAFNGDDNSGRLKYTVDFDKKQGHGKISSMAPDNNVDLLAAGIVNVDNKATISGKTSLNRVENGHYDLKLFGPQAEEIAGKAQIKVGDSTKEIGLAGKKE
;
A
#
# COMPACT_ATOMS: atom_id res chain seq x y z
N MET A 1 27.71 36.56 42.14
CA MET A 1 27.71 35.94 40.80
C MET A 1 28.00 34.45 40.97
N LYS A 2 26.97 33.60 40.86
CA LYS A 2 27.09 32.13 40.97
C LYS A 2 26.99 31.54 39.57
N THR A 3 28.06 30.97 39.07
CA THR A 3 28.12 30.24 37.79
C THR A 3 27.78 28.78 38.03
N LEU A 4 26.55 28.38 37.66
CA LEU A 4 26.19 26.96 37.50
C LEU A 4 26.68 26.50 36.12
N ARG A 5 27.57 25.50 36.10
CA ARG A 5 27.89 24.73 34.89
C ARG A 5 26.98 23.50 34.86
N ILE A 6 26.10 23.44 33.87
CA ILE A 6 25.25 22.29 33.59
C ILE A 6 26.04 21.35 32.69
N SER A 7 26.33 20.16 33.20
CA SER A 7 26.96 19.07 32.46
C SER A 7 25.91 18.43 31.54
N ALA A 8 26.11 18.52 30.23
CA ALA A 8 25.31 17.80 29.25
C ALA A 8 25.74 16.32 29.23
N LEU A 9 24.84 15.43 29.64
CA LEU A 9 25.00 13.99 29.53
C LEU A 9 24.45 13.55 28.17
N THR A 10 25.32 13.40 27.17
CA THR A 10 24.98 12.80 25.88
C THR A 10 24.88 11.28 26.04
N ALA A 11 23.66 10.76 26.15
CA ALA A 11 23.39 9.34 26.02
C ALA A 11 23.25 8.99 24.54
N SER A 12 24.37 8.58 23.93
CA SER A 12 24.40 7.95 22.61
C SER A 12 23.92 6.51 22.72
N LEU A 13 22.65 6.27 22.36
CA LEU A 13 22.09 4.93 22.24
C LEU A 13 22.45 4.37 20.85
N SER A 14 23.51 3.57 20.78
CA SER A 14 23.91 2.84 19.58
C SER A 14 23.13 1.52 19.47
N LEU A 15 22.11 1.48 18.62
CA LEU A 15 21.43 0.25 18.22
C LEU A 15 22.18 -0.38 17.04
N MET A 16 22.94 -1.43 17.34
CA MET A 16 23.45 -2.34 16.31
C MET A 16 22.32 -3.28 15.89
N LEU A 17 21.79 -3.10 14.68
CA LEU A 17 20.97 -4.11 14.03
C LEU A 17 21.84 -4.92 13.08
N ALA A 18 21.96 -6.21 13.38
CA ALA A 18 22.52 -7.21 12.49
C ALA A 18 21.63 -7.32 11.24
N ALA A 19 22.11 -6.82 10.11
CA ALA A 19 21.45 -6.96 8.82
C ALA A 19 21.78 -8.33 8.22
N CYS A 20 20.80 -9.24 8.24
CA CYS A 20 20.82 -10.42 7.39
C CYS A 20 20.42 -9.99 5.95
N GLY A 21 21.24 -10.35 4.97
CA GLY A 21 21.34 -9.68 3.68
C GLY A 21 20.25 -9.94 2.62
N GLY A 22 20.29 -9.12 1.56
CA GLY A 22 19.78 -9.49 0.22
C GLY A 22 18.78 -8.54 -0.47
N ALA A 23 18.44 -7.39 0.11
CA ALA A 23 17.41 -6.48 -0.46
C ALA A 23 17.83 -5.00 -0.60
N THR A 24 19.08 -4.66 -0.28
CA THR A 24 19.47 -3.26 -0.02
C THR A 24 19.58 -2.37 -1.26
N SER A 25 20.03 -2.86 -2.42
CA SER A 25 20.28 -1.99 -3.58
C SER A 25 19.02 -1.46 -4.27
N GLY A 26 17.94 -2.25 -4.34
CA GLY A 26 16.71 -1.84 -5.03
C GLY A 26 15.96 -0.71 -4.33
N LEU A 27 15.95 -0.74 -2.99
CA LEU A 27 15.27 0.28 -2.18
C LEU A 27 16.04 1.62 -2.17
N SER A 28 17.37 1.60 -2.14
CA SER A 28 18.15 2.85 -2.21
C SER A 28 17.97 3.55 -3.55
N ASN A 29 17.87 2.80 -4.63
CA ASN A 29 17.76 3.36 -5.98
C ASN A 29 16.38 3.98 -6.20
N ALA A 30 15.32 3.34 -5.69
CA ALA A 30 13.96 3.88 -5.69
C ALA A 30 13.84 5.27 -5.02
N VAL A 31 14.68 5.55 -4.00
CA VAL A 31 14.69 6.84 -3.27
C VAL A 31 15.62 7.86 -3.94
N THR A 32 16.61 7.46 -4.73
CA THR A 32 17.72 8.37 -5.12
C THR A 32 18.14 8.44 -6.56
N GLU A 33 17.64 7.57 -7.44
CA GLU A 33 17.99 7.64 -8.86
C GLU A 33 16.85 8.22 -9.70
N PRO A 34 17.15 9.09 -10.68
CA PRO A 34 16.19 9.46 -11.70
C PRO A 34 15.89 8.24 -12.59
N LEU A 35 14.62 8.07 -12.98
CA LEU A 35 14.08 7.02 -13.85
C LEU A 35 15.08 6.62 -14.97
N ASN A 36 15.87 5.54 -14.77
CA ASN A 36 16.85 5.04 -15.74
C ASN A 36 16.41 3.67 -16.32
N THR A 37 17.12 3.13 -17.30
CA THR A 37 16.53 2.51 -18.51
C THR A 37 16.47 0.97 -18.62
N HIS A 38 16.61 0.20 -17.53
CA HIS A 38 16.21 -1.23 -17.54
C HIS A 38 15.25 -1.73 -16.42
N PRO A 39 14.32 -0.91 -15.89
CA PRO A 39 13.32 -1.35 -14.94
C PRO A 39 12.21 -2.14 -15.65
N LYS A 40 11.68 -3.18 -14.97
CA LYS A 40 10.55 -3.98 -15.46
C LYS A 40 9.32 -3.71 -14.61
N GLY A 41 8.14 -3.78 -15.22
CA GLY A 41 6.85 -3.58 -14.56
C GLY A 41 6.51 -2.11 -14.30
N VAL A 42 5.62 -1.82 -13.34
CA VAL A 42 5.24 -0.43 -13.01
C VAL A 42 6.47 0.37 -12.54
N LEU A 43 6.74 1.47 -13.25
CA LEU A 43 7.98 2.25 -13.09
C LEU A 43 7.89 3.34 -12.03
N SER A 44 6.69 3.84 -11.76
CA SER A 44 6.47 4.81 -10.71
C SER A 44 5.07 4.72 -10.15
N VAL A 45 4.91 5.11 -8.90
CA VAL A 45 3.61 5.36 -8.27
C VAL A 45 3.49 6.84 -7.97
N GLU A 46 2.41 7.46 -8.40
CA GLU A 46 2.08 8.84 -8.06
C GLU A 46 1.41 8.88 -6.69
N LEU A 47 1.85 9.72 -5.77
CA LEU A 47 1.32 9.76 -4.41
C LEU A 47 0.25 10.83 -4.28
N ASN A 48 -1.02 10.43 -4.39
CA ASN A 48 -2.16 11.33 -4.33
C ASN A 48 -2.96 11.21 -3.03
N GLU A 49 -3.19 9.99 -2.56
CA GLU A 49 -3.97 9.69 -1.36
C GLU A 49 -3.09 9.57 -0.11
N SER A 50 -1.81 9.24 -0.30
CA SER A 50 -0.85 9.04 0.79
C SER A 50 -0.28 10.35 1.33
N VAL A 51 -0.37 11.45 0.56
CA VAL A 51 0.12 12.77 0.94
C VAL A 51 -1.06 13.67 1.31
N PRO A 52 -1.06 14.31 2.49
CA PRO A 52 -2.15 15.19 2.89
C PRO A 52 -2.12 16.50 2.09
N GLU A 53 -3.27 17.17 1.99
CA GLU A 53 -3.36 18.50 1.39
C GLU A 53 -2.40 19.49 2.08
N ASN A 54 -1.63 20.22 1.26
CA ASN A 54 -0.59 21.15 1.71
C ASN A 54 0.44 20.51 2.67
N GLY A 55 0.79 19.26 2.43
CA GLY A 55 1.79 18.53 3.23
C GLY A 55 2.68 17.63 2.39
N THR A 56 3.55 16.90 3.07
CA THR A 56 4.56 16.04 2.45
C THR A 56 4.52 14.63 3.01
N LEU A 57 5.10 13.72 2.24
CA LEU A 57 5.48 12.39 2.68
C LEU A 57 7.00 12.26 2.55
N GLU A 58 7.68 12.01 3.65
CA GLU A 58 9.10 11.65 3.65
C GLU A 58 9.21 10.13 3.66
N LEU A 59 9.98 9.59 2.72
CA LEU A 59 10.27 8.16 2.60
C LEU A 59 11.75 7.94 2.80
N THR A 60 12.12 7.07 3.73
CA THR A 60 13.52 6.77 4.07
C THR A 60 13.81 5.29 3.88
N ALA A 61 14.88 4.99 3.15
CA ALA A 61 15.47 3.65 3.08
C ALA A 61 16.98 3.73 2.98
N ASN A 62 17.68 2.81 3.65
CA ASN A 62 19.15 2.73 3.66
C ASN A 62 19.84 4.07 3.99
N GLY A 63 19.27 4.83 4.92
CA GLY A 63 19.82 6.13 5.35
C GLY A 63 19.65 7.28 4.34
N LYS A 64 18.90 7.07 3.26
CA LYS A 64 18.56 8.12 2.29
C LYS A 64 17.08 8.45 2.39
N THR A 65 16.75 9.74 2.29
CA THR A 65 15.37 10.25 2.42
C THR A 65 14.96 11.00 1.17
N GLN A 66 13.75 10.74 0.68
CA GLN A 66 13.08 11.49 -0.37
C GLN A 66 11.81 12.14 0.20
N THR A 67 11.59 13.41 -0.11
CA THR A 67 10.37 14.14 0.28
C THR A 67 9.49 14.32 -0.95
N LEU A 68 8.23 13.88 -0.85
CA LEU A 68 7.24 13.93 -1.91
C LEU A 68 6.06 14.81 -1.49
N GLN A 69 5.59 15.63 -2.42
CA GLN A 69 4.33 16.37 -2.31
C GLN A 69 3.22 15.55 -2.99
N LYS A 70 1.97 15.98 -2.82
CA LYS A 70 0.84 15.40 -3.56
C LYS A 70 1.08 15.46 -5.06
N GLY A 71 0.83 14.36 -5.78
CA GLY A 71 1.17 14.20 -7.20
C GLY A 71 2.65 13.89 -7.47
N GLY A 72 3.49 13.84 -6.43
CA GLY A 72 4.89 13.42 -6.53
C GLY A 72 5.00 11.94 -6.88
N LYS A 73 6.06 11.56 -7.62
CA LYS A 73 6.25 10.18 -8.09
C LYS A 73 7.37 9.49 -7.31
N LEU A 74 7.06 8.33 -6.74
CA LEU A 74 8.04 7.39 -6.21
C LEU A 74 8.48 6.45 -7.34
N ASP A 75 9.79 6.31 -7.56
CA ASP A 75 10.33 5.34 -8.51
C ASP A 75 10.15 3.93 -7.94
N THR A 76 9.46 3.06 -8.67
CA THR A 76 9.25 1.65 -8.32
C THR A 76 9.99 0.70 -9.26
N GLY A 77 10.70 1.22 -10.26
CA GLY A 77 11.40 0.47 -11.29
C GLY A 77 12.41 -0.54 -10.74
N PHE A 78 13.09 -0.19 -9.64
CA PHE A 78 14.10 -1.03 -8.98
C PHE A 78 13.54 -1.93 -7.87
N LEU A 79 12.25 -1.84 -7.57
CA LEU A 79 11.59 -2.71 -6.60
C LEU A 79 11.42 -4.11 -7.17
N LYS A 80 11.59 -5.12 -6.31
CA LYS A 80 11.36 -6.51 -6.68
C LYS A 80 9.87 -6.72 -6.92
N THR A 81 9.52 -7.26 -8.08
CA THR A 81 8.17 -7.72 -8.39
C THR A 81 7.76 -8.83 -7.42
N ASP A 82 6.46 -8.89 -7.12
CA ASP A 82 5.82 -9.89 -6.25
C ASP A 82 6.35 -9.91 -4.80
N LYS A 83 6.87 -8.77 -4.33
CA LYS A 83 7.32 -8.59 -2.96
C LYS A 83 6.86 -7.25 -2.40
N VAL A 84 6.50 -7.26 -1.12
CA VAL A 84 6.28 -6.02 -0.37
C VAL A 84 7.64 -5.38 -0.08
N SER A 85 7.83 -4.20 -0.62
CA SER A 85 8.95 -3.30 -0.31
C SER A 85 8.50 -2.30 0.74
N SER A 86 9.37 -1.92 1.67
CA SER A 86 9.02 -1.05 2.79
C SER A 86 10.02 0.08 2.96
N TYR A 87 9.51 1.27 3.26
CA TYR A 87 10.27 2.46 3.64
C TYR A 87 9.81 2.91 5.02
N ASP A 88 10.71 3.46 5.82
CA ASP A 88 10.25 4.29 6.94
C ASP A 88 9.57 5.53 6.36
N TYR A 89 8.42 5.94 6.90
CA TYR A 89 7.80 7.20 6.50
C TYR A 89 7.45 8.14 7.64
N ALA A 90 7.43 9.42 7.30
CA ALA A 90 6.81 10.47 8.07
C ALA A 90 5.88 11.29 7.18
N GLN A 91 4.60 11.32 7.52
CA GLN A 91 3.61 12.19 6.89
C GLN A 91 3.59 13.53 7.64
N LYS A 92 3.81 14.63 6.92
CA LYS A 92 3.91 15.97 7.50
C LYS A 92 2.90 16.91 6.85
N LYS A 93 2.52 17.97 7.57
CA LYS A 93 1.62 19.01 7.07
C LYS A 93 2.09 20.38 7.54
N ILE A 94 1.87 21.39 6.69
CA ILE A 94 2.11 22.79 7.02
C ILE A 94 0.84 23.37 7.65
N GLU A 95 0.97 23.94 8.85
CA GLU A 95 -0.11 24.66 9.54
C GLU A 95 -0.05 26.18 9.29
N VAL A 96 -1.10 26.87 9.75
CA VAL A 96 -1.16 28.34 9.74
C VAL A 96 0.02 28.90 10.53
N ASN A 97 0.71 29.89 9.97
CA ASN A 97 1.98 30.48 10.44
C ASN A 97 3.27 29.73 10.04
N GLY A 98 3.19 28.76 9.12
CA GLY A 98 4.39 28.13 8.52
C GLY A 98 5.05 27.05 9.39
N GLN A 99 4.39 26.63 10.46
CA GLN A 99 4.85 25.52 11.29
C GLN A 99 4.60 24.19 10.58
N VAL A 100 5.62 23.35 10.49
CA VAL A 100 5.49 21.98 9.98
C VAL A 100 5.25 21.03 11.16
N ILE A 101 4.16 20.28 11.12
CA ILE A 101 3.88 19.21 12.08
C ILE A 101 3.98 17.85 11.41
N THR A 102 4.45 16.85 12.17
CA THR A 102 4.40 15.45 11.72
C THR A 102 3.08 14.86 12.18
N LEU A 103 2.24 14.43 11.24
CA LEU A 103 0.91 13.89 11.50
C LEU A 103 0.97 12.41 11.88
N GLU A 104 1.84 11.67 11.22
CA GLU A 104 1.87 10.20 11.28
C GLU A 104 3.26 9.69 10.92
N MET A 105 3.70 8.61 11.57
CA MET A 105 4.92 7.88 11.21
C MET A 105 4.68 6.37 11.21
N GLY A 106 5.45 5.65 10.43
CA GLY A 106 5.37 4.19 10.35
C GLY A 106 6.10 3.66 9.13
N ASP A 107 5.55 2.63 8.49
CA ASP A 107 6.09 2.04 7.26
C ASP A 107 5.23 2.36 6.03
N PHE A 108 5.86 2.79 4.94
CA PHE A 108 5.21 2.92 3.64
C PHE A 108 5.53 1.69 2.82
N GLN A 109 4.51 0.90 2.54
CA GLN A 109 4.61 -0.40 1.90
C GLN A 109 4.17 -0.34 0.46
N VAL A 110 4.94 -0.94 -0.45
CA VAL A 110 4.67 -1.01 -1.88
C VAL A 110 4.75 -2.46 -2.33
N TYR A 111 3.65 -2.98 -2.86
CA TYR A 111 3.64 -4.26 -3.57
C TYR A 111 3.50 -4.02 -5.07
N LYS A 112 4.49 -4.48 -5.83
CA LYS A 112 4.58 -4.24 -7.28
C LYS A 112 4.43 -5.54 -8.07
N GLN A 113 3.64 -5.48 -9.14
CA GLN A 113 3.54 -6.48 -10.18
C GLN A 113 4.05 -5.93 -11.53
N ASN A 114 3.80 -6.63 -12.65
CA ASN A 114 4.24 -6.18 -13.97
C ASN A 114 3.37 -5.04 -14.50
N TYR A 115 2.06 -5.09 -14.27
CA TYR A 115 1.11 -4.09 -14.78
C TYR A 115 0.44 -3.28 -13.68
N SER A 116 0.60 -3.68 -12.42
CA SER A 116 -0.09 -3.06 -11.28
C SER A 116 0.82 -2.85 -10.08
N THR A 117 0.41 -1.95 -9.19
CA THR A 117 1.05 -1.70 -7.90
C THR A 117 0.01 -1.25 -6.88
N VAL A 118 0.19 -1.70 -5.64
CA VAL A 118 -0.55 -1.24 -4.46
C VAL A 118 0.43 -0.60 -3.49
N ALA A 119 0.16 0.62 -3.06
CA ALA A 119 0.93 1.30 -2.02
C ALA A 119 0.05 1.68 -0.83
N ALA A 120 0.59 1.50 0.37
CA ALA A 120 -0.14 1.66 1.62
C ALA A 120 0.72 2.26 2.72
N ARG A 121 0.08 3.01 3.61
CA ARG A 121 0.66 3.49 4.86
C ARG A 121 0.34 2.50 5.98
N TYR A 122 1.35 2.16 6.76
CA TYR A 122 1.21 1.39 7.98
C TYR A 122 1.66 2.23 9.18
N ALA A 123 0.71 2.97 9.74
CA ALA A 123 0.93 3.92 10.81
C ALA A 123 1.20 3.23 12.14
N LYS A 124 2.30 3.62 12.79
CA LYS A 124 2.69 3.18 14.14
C LYS A 124 2.57 4.29 15.17
N GLN A 125 2.70 5.54 14.72
CA GLN A 125 2.53 6.74 15.53
C GLN A 125 1.62 7.75 14.86
N LYS A 126 0.83 8.48 15.65
CA LYS A 126 0.00 9.61 15.18
C LYS A 126 0.11 10.79 16.13
N ALA A 127 0.00 12.00 15.58
CA ALA A 127 -0.07 13.21 16.37
C ALA A 127 -1.41 13.30 17.11
N ASP A 128 -1.35 13.73 18.37
CA ASP A 128 -2.52 14.17 19.12
C ASP A 128 -2.96 15.58 18.66
N LYS A 129 -4.04 16.10 19.28
CA LYS A 129 -4.58 17.44 18.98
C LYS A 129 -3.60 18.58 19.27
N ALA A 130 -2.54 18.33 20.05
CA ALA A 130 -1.49 19.30 20.34
C ALA A 130 -0.26 19.14 19.41
N GLY A 131 -0.33 18.24 18.42
CA GLY A 131 0.75 17.99 17.46
C GLY A 131 1.86 17.10 17.99
N LYS A 132 1.69 16.45 19.17
CA LYS A 132 2.69 15.53 19.73
C LYS A 132 2.43 14.11 19.25
N LEU A 133 3.48 13.46 18.74
CA LEU A 133 3.41 12.06 18.30
C LEU A 133 3.23 11.10 19.49
N GLN A 134 2.27 10.18 19.34
CA GLN A 134 1.96 9.11 20.27
C GLN A 134 2.06 7.77 19.56
N ASN A 135 2.51 6.73 20.26
CA ASN A 135 2.44 5.36 19.76
C ASN A 135 0.98 4.90 19.70
N LEU A 136 0.64 4.13 18.68
CA LEU A 136 -0.67 3.51 18.57
C LEU A 136 -0.69 2.16 19.27
N ASP A 137 -1.74 1.88 20.04
CA ASP A 137 -2.00 0.55 20.61
C ASP A 137 -2.34 -0.47 19.52
N THR A 138 -2.90 -0.01 18.40
CA THR A 138 -3.17 -0.82 17.21
C THR A 138 -2.74 -0.03 15.98
N TYR A 139 -1.78 -0.58 15.23
CA TYR A 139 -1.26 0.05 14.03
C TYR A 139 -2.35 0.14 12.95
N THR A 140 -2.38 1.26 12.24
CA THR A 140 -3.40 1.52 11.22
C THR A 140 -2.81 1.29 9.84
N PHE A 141 -3.37 0.35 9.10
CA PHE A 141 -3.03 0.12 7.70
C PHE A 141 -4.05 0.81 6.78
N THR A 142 -3.57 1.56 5.79
CA THR A 142 -4.41 2.28 4.83
C THR A 142 -3.82 2.17 3.43
N VAL A 143 -4.56 1.57 2.51
CA VAL A 143 -4.20 1.51 1.09
C VAL A 143 -4.54 2.86 0.46
N GLY A 144 -3.50 3.57 0.02
CA GLY A 144 -3.62 4.86 -0.63
C GLY A 144 -3.65 4.74 -2.15
N GLU A 145 -2.70 4.02 -2.72
CA GLU A 145 -2.49 4.01 -4.17
C GLU A 145 -2.75 2.63 -4.76
N VAL A 146 -3.58 2.57 -5.80
CA VAL A 146 -3.79 1.37 -6.64
C VAL A 146 -3.67 1.82 -8.09
N GLN A 147 -2.51 1.57 -8.69
CA GLN A 147 -2.09 2.19 -9.94
C GLN A 147 -1.39 1.19 -10.86
N GLY A 148 -1.24 1.58 -12.14
CA GLY A 148 -0.59 0.78 -13.17
C GLY A 148 -1.25 0.95 -14.53
N ASP A 149 -1.01 -0.01 -15.42
CA ASP A 149 -1.58 -0.05 -16.77
C ASP A 149 -3.02 -0.57 -16.71
N GLU A 150 -3.96 0.26 -16.25
CA GLU A 150 -5.37 -0.16 -16.09
C GLU A 150 -5.97 -0.64 -17.42
N THR A 151 -6.54 -1.85 -17.41
CA THR A 151 -7.20 -2.47 -18.55
C THR A 151 -8.41 -1.63 -18.96
N ALA A 152 -8.43 -1.19 -20.21
CA ALA A 152 -9.58 -0.49 -20.74
C ALA A 152 -10.79 -1.42 -20.81
N TYR A 153 -11.98 -0.93 -20.46
CA TYR A 153 -13.19 -1.76 -20.39
C TYR A 153 -13.53 -2.44 -21.72
N HIS A 154 -13.25 -1.78 -22.85
CA HIS A 154 -13.45 -2.33 -24.19
C HIS A 154 -12.40 -3.38 -24.60
N ASN A 155 -11.27 -3.47 -23.88
CA ASN A 155 -10.20 -4.46 -24.11
C ASN A 155 -10.34 -5.70 -23.23
N LEU A 156 -11.40 -5.78 -22.40
CA LEU A 156 -11.66 -6.99 -21.62
C LEU A 156 -11.76 -8.22 -22.55
N PRO A 157 -11.24 -9.38 -22.12
CA PRO A 157 -11.48 -10.63 -22.80
C PRO A 157 -12.98 -10.83 -23.06
N LYS A 158 -13.32 -11.29 -24.26
CA LYS A 158 -14.73 -11.39 -24.69
C LYS A 158 -15.45 -12.62 -24.15
N GLN A 159 -14.71 -13.65 -23.76
CA GLN A 159 -15.23 -14.95 -23.34
C GLN A 159 -14.25 -15.65 -22.39
N GLY A 160 -14.77 -16.62 -21.64
CA GLY A 160 -14.01 -17.43 -20.71
C GLY A 160 -13.81 -16.76 -19.35
N SER A 161 -12.92 -17.35 -18.55
CA SER A 161 -12.65 -16.89 -17.20
C SER A 161 -11.16 -16.94 -16.89
N TYR A 162 -10.68 -15.96 -16.12
CA TYR A 162 -9.34 -15.97 -15.54
C TYR A 162 -9.39 -16.23 -14.05
N GLN A 163 -8.43 -17.02 -13.57
CA GLN A 163 -8.14 -17.20 -12.15
C GLN A 163 -6.88 -16.43 -11.83
N TYR A 164 -6.96 -15.59 -10.81
CA TYR A 164 -5.88 -14.76 -10.31
C TYR A 164 -5.44 -15.31 -8.96
N SER A 165 -4.14 -15.43 -8.79
CA SER A 165 -3.50 -15.80 -7.53
C SER A 165 -2.47 -14.75 -7.14
N GLY A 166 -2.40 -14.45 -5.84
CA GLY A 166 -1.46 -13.46 -5.34
C GLY A 166 -1.52 -13.23 -3.84
N ILE A 167 -1.29 -12.00 -3.44
CA ILE A 167 -1.11 -11.59 -2.05
C ILE A 167 -2.34 -10.85 -1.51
N ALA A 168 -2.58 -11.05 -0.22
CA ALA A 168 -3.34 -10.13 0.61
C ALA A 168 -2.43 -9.69 1.77
N PHE A 169 -2.33 -8.39 2.04
CA PHE A 169 -1.41 -7.89 3.07
C PHE A 169 -2.01 -6.73 3.88
N ASN A 170 -1.63 -6.68 5.16
CA ASN A 170 -1.98 -5.62 6.10
C ASN A 170 -0.80 -5.41 7.06
N GLY A 171 0.03 -4.41 6.76
CA GLY A 171 1.17 -4.06 7.59
C GLY A 171 2.16 -5.21 7.73
N ASP A 172 2.35 -5.68 8.96
CA ASP A 172 3.27 -6.79 9.27
C ASP A 172 2.76 -8.15 8.78
N ASP A 173 1.46 -8.31 8.48
CA ASP A 173 0.91 -9.54 7.90
C ASP A 173 0.94 -9.49 6.37
N ASN A 174 1.99 -10.09 5.78
CA ASN A 174 2.13 -10.32 4.34
C ASN A 174 1.96 -11.82 3.96
N SER A 175 1.45 -12.62 4.90
CA SER A 175 1.24 -14.05 4.72
C SER A 175 -0.06 -14.38 3.97
N GLY A 176 -0.96 -13.41 3.89
CA GLY A 176 -2.23 -13.53 3.21
C GLY A 176 -2.12 -13.89 1.73
N ARG A 177 -3.13 -14.60 1.24
CA ARG A 177 -3.23 -15.08 -0.13
C ARG A 177 -4.58 -14.69 -0.72
N LEU A 178 -4.52 -14.11 -1.91
CA LEU A 178 -5.68 -13.82 -2.75
C LEU A 178 -5.86 -14.94 -3.76
N LYS A 179 -7.09 -15.45 -3.87
CA LYS A 179 -7.54 -16.25 -5.02
C LYS A 179 -8.85 -15.65 -5.52
N TYR A 180 -8.88 -15.22 -6.77
CA TYR A 180 -10.01 -14.51 -7.35
C TYR A 180 -10.28 -15.01 -8.77
N THR A 181 -11.54 -15.12 -9.16
CA THR A 181 -11.94 -15.54 -10.50
C THR A 181 -12.79 -14.46 -11.12
N VAL A 182 -12.44 -14.07 -12.35
CA VAL A 182 -13.24 -13.18 -13.20
C VAL A 182 -13.78 -14.02 -14.35
N ASP A 183 -15.10 -14.07 -14.47
CA ASP A 183 -15.84 -14.71 -15.55
C ASP A 183 -16.29 -13.59 -16.51
N PHE A 184 -15.70 -13.55 -17.71
CA PHE A 184 -15.95 -12.50 -18.69
C PHE A 184 -17.24 -12.74 -19.48
N ASP A 185 -17.70 -14.00 -19.59
CA ASP A 185 -19.00 -14.33 -20.18
C ASP A 185 -20.13 -13.74 -19.32
N LYS A 186 -20.01 -13.88 -17.99
CA LYS A 186 -20.97 -13.35 -17.02
C LYS A 186 -20.68 -11.93 -16.56
N LYS A 187 -19.53 -11.36 -16.95
CA LYS A 187 -19.01 -10.06 -16.49
C LYS A 187 -19.09 -9.90 -14.98
N GLN A 188 -18.61 -10.91 -14.24
CA GLN A 188 -18.60 -10.88 -12.79
C GLN A 188 -17.32 -11.50 -12.24
N GLY A 189 -16.93 -11.10 -11.04
CA GLY A 189 -15.83 -11.71 -10.31
C GLY A 189 -16.20 -12.05 -8.87
N HIS A 190 -15.51 -13.04 -8.30
CA HIS A 190 -15.63 -13.45 -6.90
C HIS A 190 -14.32 -14.12 -6.46
N GLY A 191 -14.10 -14.23 -5.15
CA GLY A 191 -12.90 -14.87 -4.64
C GLY A 191 -12.84 -14.97 -3.14
N LYS A 192 -11.62 -15.06 -2.60
CA LYS A 192 -11.37 -15.18 -1.16
C LYS A 192 -9.98 -14.67 -0.78
N ILE A 193 -9.89 -14.19 0.46
CA ILE A 193 -8.67 -13.93 1.19
C ILE A 193 -8.44 -15.10 2.15
N SER A 194 -7.20 -15.59 2.24
CA SER A 194 -6.84 -16.73 3.09
C SER A 194 -5.45 -16.59 3.67
N SER A 195 -5.09 -17.49 4.60
CA SER A 195 -3.77 -17.56 5.24
C SER A 195 -3.38 -16.35 6.09
N MET A 196 -4.31 -15.45 6.38
CA MET A 196 -4.15 -14.40 7.38
C MET A 196 -4.69 -14.88 8.73
N ALA A 197 -4.66 -14.00 9.75
CA ALA A 197 -5.41 -14.21 10.99
C ALA A 197 -6.88 -14.60 10.68
N PRO A 198 -7.50 -15.51 11.47
CA PRO A 198 -8.82 -16.08 11.15
C PRO A 198 -9.90 -15.04 10.81
N ASP A 199 -9.98 -13.95 11.57
CA ASP A 199 -10.99 -12.90 11.37
C ASP A 199 -10.75 -12.03 10.12
N ASN A 200 -9.58 -12.15 9.49
CA ASN A 200 -9.24 -11.46 8.25
C ASN A 200 -9.47 -12.34 7.00
N ASN A 201 -9.72 -13.64 7.17
CA ASN A 201 -9.94 -14.57 6.06
C ASN A 201 -11.39 -14.50 5.60
N VAL A 202 -11.66 -13.62 4.63
CA VAL A 202 -13.02 -13.32 4.14
C VAL A 202 -13.26 -13.85 2.72
N ASP A 203 -14.51 -14.18 2.43
CA ASP A 203 -15.00 -14.35 1.06
C ASP A 203 -15.19 -12.98 0.40
N LEU A 204 -14.79 -12.88 -0.87
CA LEU A 204 -15.06 -11.74 -1.75
C LEU A 204 -16.26 -12.12 -2.60
N LEU A 205 -17.45 -11.65 -2.20
CA LEU A 205 -18.73 -12.04 -2.78
C LEU A 205 -18.84 -11.60 -4.24
N ALA A 206 -19.63 -12.32 -5.04
CA ALA A 206 -19.77 -12.03 -6.46
C ALA A 206 -20.23 -10.59 -6.73
N ALA A 207 -19.51 -9.91 -7.63
CA ALA A 207 -19.81 -8.55 -8.08
C ALA A 207 -19.55 -8.38 -9.57
N GLY A 208 -20.31 -7.49 -10.21
CA GLY A 208 -20.21 -7.22 -11.64
C GLY A 208 -18.97 -6.39 -12.00
N ILE A 209 -18.46 -6.58 -13.23
CA ILE A 209 -17.46 -5.71 -13.83
C ILE A 209 -18.18 -4.46 -14.35
N VAL A 210 -17.79 -3.29 -13.88
CA VAL A 210 -18.37 -2.00 -14.27
C VAL A 210 -17.36 -1.16 -15.04
N ASN A 211 -17.87 -0.32 -15.93
CA ASN A 211 -17.09 0.67 -16.67
C ASN A 211 -17.07 1.98 -15.88
N VAL A 212 -15.91 2.37 -15.39
CA VAL A 212 -15.67 3.68 -14.76
C VAL A 212 -14.60 4.36 -15.59
N ASP A 213 -14.93 5.49 -16.22
CA ASP A 213 -14.00 6.27 -17.06
C ASP A 213 -13.23 5.43 -18.11
N ASN A 214 -13.94 4.52 -18.79
CA ASN A 214 -13.39 3.59 -19.78
C ASN A 214 -12.43 2.53 -19.20
N LYS A 215 -12.44 2.32 -17.88
CA LYS A 215 -11.64 1.32 -17.16
C LYS A 215 -12.52 0.27 -16.48
N ALA A 216 -12.02 -0.95 -16.38
CA ALA A 216 -12.73 -2.07 -15.77
C ALA A 216 -12.48 -2.14 -14.26
N THR A 217 -13.55 -1.99 -13.48
CA THR A 217 -13.53 -2.04 -12.01
C THR A 217 -14.54 -3.08 -11.51
N ILE A 218 -14.24 -3.71 -10.38
CA ILE A 218 -15.15 -4.61 -9.66
C ILE A 218 -15.22 -4.15 -8.20
N SER A 219 -16.40 -3.74 -7.76
CA SER A 219 -16.67 -3.35 -6.37
C SER A 219 -17.73 -4.28 -5.79
N GLY A 220 -17.39 -4.97 -4.72
CA GLY A 220 -18.22 -6.01 -4.13
C GLY A 220 -18.21 -5.99 -2.61
N LYS A 221 -18.95 -6.94 -2.03
CA LYS A 221 -19.08 -7.11 -0.59
C LYS A 221 -18.15 -8.21 -0.09
N THR A 222 -17.69 -8.12 1.15
CA THR A 222 -16.98 -9.22 1.81
C THR A 222 -17.89 -9.95 2.77
N SER A 223 -17.60 -11.23 3.02
CA SER A 223 -18.28 -12.01 4.04
C SER A 223 -17.31 -12.81 4.90
N LEU A 224 -17.60 -12.87 6.20
CA LEU A 224 -16.99 -13.80 7.14
C LEU A 224 -18.11 -14.68 7.72
N ASN A 225 -17.95 -16.00 7.65
CA ASN A 225 -18.94 -16.94 8.17
C ASN A 225 -20.37 -16.69 7.64
N ARG A 226 -20.50 -16.32 6.36
CA ARG A 226 -21.77 -15.99 5.66
C ARG A 226 -22.48 -14.73 6.15
N VAL A 227 -21.82 -13.92 6.97
CA VAL A 227 -22.30 -12.59 7.36
C VAL A 227 -21.50 -11.55 6.60
N GLU A 228 -22.19 -10.58 5.99
CA GLU A 228 -21.53 -9.46 5.33
C GLU A 228 -20.72 -8.67 6.37
N ASN A 229 -19.43 -8.47 6.10
CA ASN A 229 -18.53 -7.82 7.05
C ASN A 229 -17.71 -6.70 6.42
N GLY A 230 -18.03 -6.24 5.21
CA GLY A 230 -17.20 -5.24 4.54
C GLY A 230 -17.43 -5.15 3.04
N HIS A 231 -16.49 -4.51 2.36
CA HIS A 231 -16.47 -4.36 0.91
C HIS A 231 -15.06 -4.49 0.36
N TYR A 232 -14.95 -4.62 -0.96
CA TYR A 232 -13.68 -4.63 -1.67
C TYR A 232 -13.82 -3.91 -3.01
N ASP A 233 -12.71 -3.37 -3.47
CA ASP A 233 -12.57 -2.72 -4.76
C ASP A 233 -11.33 -3.29 -5.47
N LEU A 234 -11.52 -3.77 -6.69
CA LEU A 234 -10.48 -4.30 -7.56
C LEU A 234 -10.53 -3.62 -8.92
N LYS A 235 -9.35 -3.30 -9.45
CA LYS A 235 -9.15 -2.89 -10.84
C LYS A 235 -8.45 -4.01 -11.59
N LEU A 236 -8.67 -4.07 -12.90
CA LEU A 236 -7.98 -4.99 -13.80
C LEU A 236 -6.83 -4.24 -14.51
N PHE A 237 -5.69 -4.90 -14.65
CA PHE A 237 -4.47 -4.30 -15.20
C PHE A 237 -3.85 -5.18 -16.28
N GLY A 238 -3.16 -4.50 -17.19
CA GLY A 238 -2.51 -5.06 -18.37
C GLY A 238 -3.41 -5.03 -19.62
N PRO A 239 -2.82 -5.25 -20.81
CA PRO A 239 -3.54 -5.19 -22.08
C PRO A 239 -4.75 -6.12 -22.18
N GLN A 240 -4.72 -7.27 -21.50
CA GLN A 240 -5.75 -8.30 -21.53
C GLN A 240 -6.22 -8.72 -20.14
N ALA A 241 -6.12 -7.83 -19.14
CA ALA A 241 -6.46 -8.12 -17.74
C ALA A 241 -5.61 -9.25 -17.14
N GLU A 242 -4.30 -9.20 -17.34
CA GLU A 242 -3.31 -10.13 -16.79
C GLU A 242 -3.22 -10.06 -15.27
N GLU A 243 -3.57 -8.92 -14.68
CA GLU A 243 -3.43 -8.66 -13.25
C GLU A 243 -4.68 -8.01 -12.65
N ILE A 244 -4.84 -8.16 -11.34
CA ILE A 244 -5.80 -7.42 -10.53
C ILE A 244 -5.09 -6.80 -9.34
N ALA A 245 -5.50 -5.60 -8.96
CA ALA A 245 -5.01 -4.97 -7.74
C ALA A 245 -6.10 -4.07 -7.13
N GLY A 246 -6.01 -3.86 -5.82
CA GLY A 246 -7.03 -3.13 -5.10
C GLY A 246 -6.92 -3.26 -3.59
N LYS A 247 -8.08 -3.17 -2.92
CA LYS A 247 -8.18 -3.28 -1.48
C LYS A 247 -9.48 -3.92 -1.03
N ALA A 248 -9.45 -4.50 0.16
CA ALA A 248 -10.65 -4.82 0.92
C ALA A 248 -10.69 -3.98 2.19
N GLN A 249 -11.90 -3.60 2.62
CA GLN A 249 -12.17 -3.02 3.91
C GLN A 249 -13.13 -3.93 4.67
N ILE A 250 -12.67 -4.48 5.80
CA ILE A 250 -13.40 -5.46 6.60
C ILE A 250 -13.64 -4.96 8.02
N LYS A 251 -14.75 -5.36 8.62
CA LYS A 251 -15.10 -5.15 10.02
C LYS A 251 -14.67 -6.38 10.82
N VAL A 252 -13.89 -6.14 11.87
CA VAL A 252 -13.41 -7.15 12.81
C VAL A 252 -13.67 -6.61 14.22
N GLY A 253 -14.68 -7.17 14.90
CA GLY A 253 -15.24 -6.57 16.11
C GLY A 253 -15.77 -5.16 15.83
N ASP A 254 -15.40 -4.20 16.67
CA ASP A 254 -15.77 -2.78 16.52
C ASP A 254 -14.81 -1.98 15.62
N SER A 255 -13.81 -2.64 15.03
CA SER A 255 -12.78 -2.00 14.22
C SER A 255 -12.94 -2.29 12.73
N THR A 256 -12.55 -1.32 11.92
CA THR A 256 -12.43 -1.48 10.47
C THR A 256 -10.95 -1.62 10.11
N LYS A 257 -10.62 -2.61 9.27
CA LYS A 257 -9.27 -2.86 8.76
C LYS A 257 -9.27 -2.81 7.24
N GLU A 258 -8.23 -2.24 6.65
CA GLU A 258 -7.98 -2.36 5.21
C GLU A 258 -6.98 -3.48 4.92
N ILE A 259 -7.09 -4.12 3.76
CA ILE A 259 -6.17 -5.15 3.27
C ILE A 259 -5.82 -4.80 1.83
N GLY A 260 -4.53 -4.71 1.51
CA GLY A 260 -4.05 -4.54 0.15
C GLY A 260 -4.15 -5.86 -0.61
N LEU A 261 -4.66 -5.82 -1.84
CA LEU A 261 -4.92 -6.99 -2.68
C LEU A 261 -4.20 -6.85 -4.01
N ALA A 262 -3.51 -7.90 -4.43
CA ALA A 262 -2.80 -7.91 -5.70
C ALA A 262 -2.68 -9.36 -6.20
N GLY A 263 -2.96 -9.61 -7.47
CA GLY A 263 -2.95 -10.94 -8.07
C GLY A 263 -2.64 -10.92 -9.55
N LYS A 264 -2.10 -12.03 -10.05
CA LYS A 264 -1.85 -12.26 -11.48
C LYS A 264 -2.55 -13.51 -11.95
N LYS A 265 -2.99 -13.49 -13.19
CA LYS A 265 -3.60 -14.62 -13.88
C LYS A 265 -2.64 -15.82 -13.84
N GLU A 266 -3.20 -16.99 -13.51
CA GLU A 266 -2.53 -18.31 -13.61
C GLU A 266 -2.33 -18.76 -15.08
#